data_AF-A0A523Q0Y2-F1
#
_entry.id   AF-A0A523Q0Y2-F1
#
_cell.length_a   1.000
_cell.length_b   1.000
_cell.length_c   1.000
_cell.angle_alpha   90.00
_cell.angle_beta   90.00
_cell.angle_gamma   90.00
#
_symmetry.space_group_name_H-M   'P 1'
#
loop_
_entity.id
_entity.type
_entity.pdbx_description
1 polymer ?
#
loop_
_entity_poly.entity_id
_entity_poly.type
_entity_poly.pdbx_seq_one_letter_code
_entity_poly.pdbx_strand_id
1 'polypeptide(L)'
;MAAPLARAQSPHDLLDPSVLLRKPSHPSAPTGAELPLAEVSLGHGLSMADSVAGSLDGLTAAAAARVNESARLNRLIDEAQAKLRRAIEVMAETMADYRQGLFCSGCGKTKTEILKAGDTFPHPGQQILRPTLAQIAAKEREMQQPVDRAQSELKELVAKRDKNAAEREEALAKMEAGLALWNTSLAYERQAIEWRLRQSERAYNADRQTLDHTAAQVAGTTPEATRERDRIRQARATLEKRQRQSRDDIAAAQSRLAASAADQQRRIDSFLARDPLPRVFSGAANITPYFLPNASFNDLGGLFRMGDFNVARNGETLARVEAFIAAFRRLPAVPAAPVPPADGTTQQKVKDVLKELLACDPEDTECRKPGRHGGTGVRG
;
A
#
# COMPACT_ATOMS: atom_id res chain seq x y z
N MET A 1 -2.38 -64.17 -18.36
CA MET A 1 -3.62 -63.62 -17.78
C MET A 1 -3.29 -62.27 -17.19
N ALA A 2 -3.71 -61.21 -17.87
CA ALA A 2 -3.37 -59.81 -17.60
C ALA A 2 -4.60 -59.08 -17.06
N ALA A 3 -4.41 -58.26 -16.01
CA ALA A 3 -5.43 -57.36 -15.46
C ALA A 3 -5.23 -55.93 -16.00
N PRO A 4 -6.31 -55.13 -16.18
CA PRO A 4 -6.31 -53.99 -17.09
C PRO A 4 -6.01 -52.64 -16.41
N LEU A 5 -5.56 -51.71 -17.27
CA LEU A 5 -5.27 -50.29 -17.05
C LEU A 5 -6.49 -49.50 -16.54
N ALA A 6 -6.26 -48.66 -15.53
CA ALA A 6 -7.23 -47.68 -15.03
C ALA A 6 -7.48 -46.57 -16.06
N ARG A 7 -8.77 -46.29 -16.28
CA ARG A 7 -9.32 -45.26 -17.17
C ARG A 7 -8.96 -43.85 -16.70
N ALA A 8 -8.60 -43.00 -17.66
CA ALA A 8 -8.54 -41.56 -17.54
C ALA A 8 -9.92 -40.97 -17.19
N GLN A 9 -9.96 -40.08 -16.21
CA GLN A 9 -11.12 -39.26 -15.87
C GLN A 9 -11.32 -38.18 -16.94
N SER A 10 -12.56 -37.98 -17.38
CA SER A 10 -12.90 -37.06 -18.48
C SER A 10 -13.07 -35.62 -18.00
N PRO A 11 -12.90 -34.60 -18.86
CA PRO A 11 -12.91 -33.17 -18.49
C PRO A 11 -14.29 -32.60 -18.14
N HIS A 12 -15.35 -33.42 -18.10
CA HIS A 12 -16.72 -32.96 -17.90
C HIS A 12 -17.22 -32.99 -16.44
N ASP A 13 -16.41 -33.47 -15.49
CA ASP A 13 -16.76 -33.48 -14.06
C ASP A 13 -16.52 -32.14 -13.32
N LEU A 14 -16.13 -31.07 -14.05
CA LEU A 14 -15.83 -29.75 -13.48
C LEU A 14 -17.03 -28.78 -13.43
N LEU A 15 -18.22 -29.22 -13.80
CA LEU A 15 -19.42 -28.36 -13.89
C LEU A 15 -20.65 -28.96 -13.19
N ASP A 16 -20.48 -29.61 -12.04
CA ASP A 16 -21.62 -29.97 -11.17
C ASP A 16 -21.97 -28.79 -10.22
N PRO A 17 -23.12 -28.11 -10.42
CA PRO A 17 -23.56 -27.00 -9.57
C PRO A 17 -23.92 -27.44 -8.14
N SER A 18 -23.96 -28.74 -7.85
CA SER A 18 -24.22 -29.28 -6.49
C SER A 18 -23.03 -29.11 -5.54
N VAL A 19 -21.83 -28.82 -6.06
CA VAL A 19 -20.61 -28.61 -5.26
C VAL A 19 -20.48 -27.16 -4.74
N LEU A 20 -21.20 -26.20 -5.35
CA LEU A 20 -21.07 -24.76 -5.05
C LEU A 20 -21.92 -24.26 -3.87
N LEU A 21 -22.71 -25.11 -3.21
CA LEU A 21 -23.59 -24.72 -2.09
C LEU A 21 -23.17 -25.26 -0.71
N ARG A 22 -21.98 -25.86 -0.59
CA ARG A 22 -21.41 -26.16 0.73
C ARG A 22 -20.74 -24.93 1.32
N LYS A 23 -21.51 -24.19 2.11
CA LYS A 23 -21.02 -23.20 3.08
C LYS A 23 -19.94 -23.87 3.94
N PRO A 24 -18.68 -23.41 3.96
CA PRO A 24 -17.69 -23.96 4.88
C PRO A 24 -18.07 -23.49 6.29
N SER A 25 -18.66 -24.38 7.08
CA SER A 25 -18.64 -24.26 8.54
C SER A 25 -17.18 -24.18 8.97
N HIS A 26 -16.83 -23.11 9.68
CA HIS A 26 -15.52 -22.94 10.28
C HIS A 26 -15.08 -24.20 11.04
N PRO A 27 -13.97 -24.86 10.65
CA PRO A 27 -13.32 -25.77 11.56
C PRO A 27 -12.53 -24.91 12.54
N SER A 28 -12.96 -24.92 13.80
CA SER A 28 -12.12 -24.57 14.94
C SER A 28 -10.75 -25.24 14.77
N ALA A 29 -9.69 -24.46 14.95
CA ALA A 29 -8.32 -24.88 14.69
C ALA A 29 -7.96 -26.18 15.44
N PRO A 30 -7.46 -27.23 14.75
CA PRO A 30 -6.82 -28.34 15.44
C PRO A 30 -5.50 -27.84 16.02
N THR A 31 -5.44 -27.76 17.34
CA THR A 31 -4.22 -27.51 18.09
C THR A 31 -3.33 -28.75 17.95
N GLY A 32 -2.19 -28.61 17.25
CA GLY A 32 -1.05 -29.51 17.38
C GLY A 32 -0.80 -30.57 16.29
N ALA A 33 -1.55 -30.61 15.18
CA ALA A 33 -1.16 -31.47 14.06
C ALA A 33 -0.02 -30.83 13.26
N GLU A 34 1.18 -31.44 13.25
CA GLU A 34 2.28 -31.01 12.36
C GLU A 34 1.82 -31.14 10.91
N LEU A 35 1.91 -30.05 10.13
CA LEU A 35 1.57 -30.06 8.70
C LEU A 35 2.46 -31.06 7.94
N PRO A 36 1.96 -31.81 6.95
CA PRO A 36 2.78 -32.65 6.10
C PRO A 36 3.78 -31.85 5.27
N LEU A 37 5.00 -32.39 5.06
CA LEU A 37 6.08 -31.79 4.23
C LEU A 37 5.63 -31.39 2.81
N ALA A 38 4.64 -32.11 2.27
CA ALA A 38 4.09 -31.87 0.94
C ALA A 38 3.19 -30.62 0.86
N GLU A 39 2.65 -30.13 1.97
CA GLU A 39 1.73 -28.98 1.98
C GLU A 39 2.47 -27.63 1.98
N VAL A 40 3.73 -27.61 2.43
CA VAL A 40 4.55 -26.38 2.46
C VAL A 40 5.37 -26.27 1.18
N SER A 41 4.84 -25.51 0.22
CA SER A 41 5.51 -25.22 -1.05
C SER A 41 6.57 -24.13 -0.91
N LEU A 42 7.82 -24.45 -1.25
CA LEU A 42 8.90 -23.47 -1.40
C LEU A 42 8.67 -22.67 -2.69
N GLY A 43 8.90 -21.36 -2.63
CA GLY A 43 8.71 -20.40 -3.71
C GLY A 43 7.33 -19.78 -3.74
N HIS A 44 6.37 -20.26 -2.94
CA HIS A 44 5.03 -19.68 -2.88
C HIS A 44 5.05 -18.24 -2.31
N GLY A 45 5.87 -18.01 -1.27
CA GLY A 45 6.07 -16.68 -0.70
C GLY A 45 6.77 -15.76 -1.69
N LEU A 46 7.81 -16.24 -2.38
CA LEU A 46 8.49 -15.46 -3.42
C LEU A 46 7.56 -15.06 -4.57
N SER A 47 6.75 -15.98 -5.07
CA SER A 47 5.79 -15.69 -6.14
C SER A 47 4.77 -14.62 -5.72
N MET A 48 4.31 -14.65 -4.46
CA MET A 48 3.46 -13.60 -3.92
C MET A 48 4.22 -12.27 -3.83
N ALA A 49 5.43 -12.28 -3.26
CA ALA A 49 6.26 -11.10 -3.12
C ALA A 49 6.55 -10.43 -4.47
N ASP A 50 6.86 -11.22 -5.51
CA ASP A 50 7.09 -10.73 -6.88
C ASP A 50 5.82 -10.11 -7.47
N SER A 51 4.67 -10.78 -7.28
CA SER A 51 3.37 -10.26 -7.74
C SER A 51 3.06 -8.91 -7.09
N VAL A 52 3.28 -8.80 -5.78
CA VAL A 52 3.04 -7.58 -5.01
C VAL A 52 3.99 -6.47 -5.43
N ALA A 53 5.30 -6.75 -5.55
CA ALA A 53 6.30 -5.78 -6.00
C ALA A 53 6.00 -5.29 -7.43
N GLY A 54 5.50 -6.15 -8.32
CA GLY A 54 5.00 -5.77 -9.64
C GLY A 54 3.81 -4.82 -9.58
N SER A 55 2.80 -5.14 -8.76
CA SER A 55 1.61 -4.30 -8.58
C SER A 55 1.90 -2.95 -7.90
N LEU A 56 2.88 -2.91 -7.00
CA LEU A 56 3.26 -1.69 -6.28
C LEU A 56 3.83 -0.62 -7.22
N ASP A 57 4.49 -0.96 -8.33
CA ASP A 57 5.03 0.02 -9.29
C ASP A 57 3.91 0.86 -9.92
N GLY A 58 2.87 0.19 -10.44
CA GLY A 58 1.71 0.86 -11.02
C GLY A 58 0.95 1.71 -10.00
N LEU A 59 0.81 1.20 -8.78
CA LEU A 59 0.14 1.91 -7.69
C LEU A 59 0.93 3.15 -7.23
N THR A 60 2.26 3.05 -7.18
CA THR A 60 3.17 4.15 -6.86
C THR A 60 3.02 5.29 -7.87
N ALA A 61 3.01 4.96 -9.17
CA ALA A 61 2.81 5.95 -10.22
C ALA A 61 1.44 6.63 -10.10
N ALA A 62 0.39 5.86 -9.81
CA ALA A 62 -0.95 6.40 -9.58
C ALA A 62 -0.98 7.33 -8.37
N ALA A 63 -0.43 6.92 -7.23
CA ALA A 63 -0.38 7.73 -6.01
C ALA A 63 0.37 9.05 -6.23
N ALA A 64 1.54 9.00 -6.89
CA ALA A 64 2.31 10.19 -7.23
C ALA A 64 1.52 11.16 -8.13
N ALA A 65 0.82 10.64 -9.14
CA ALA A 65 -0.05 11.44 -9.99
C ALA A 65 -1.17 12.13 -9.20
N ARG A 66 -1.78 11.45 -8.21
CA ARG A 66 -2.84 12.02 -7.36
C ARG A 66 -2.34 13.10 -6.40
N VAL A 67 -1.14 12.95 -5.85
CA VAL A 67 -0.53 13.98 -5.02
C VAL A 67 -0.22 15.23 -5.86
N ASN A 68 0.34 15.05 -7.07
CA ASN A 68 0.59 16.16 -7.98
C ASN A 68 -0.70 16.86 -8.42
N GLU A 69 -1.75 16.10 -8.71
CA GLU A 69 -3.07 16.63 -9.05
C GLU A 69 -3.69 17.40 -7.87
N SER A 70 -3.47 16.96 -6.63
CA SER A 70 -3.89 17.70 -5.43
C SER A 70 -3.24 19.09 -5.36
N ALA A 71 -1.95 19.19 -5.64
CA ALA A 71 -1.24 20.46 -5.66
C ALA A 71 -1.76 21.38 -6.79
N ARG A 72 -2.06 20.81 -7.96
CA ARG A 72 -2.65 21.54 -9.09
C ARG A 72 -4.05 22.07 -8.76
N LEU A 73 -4.93 21.22 -8.21
CA LEU A 73 -6.31 21.59 -7.86
C LEU A 73 -6.34 22.67 -6.77
N ASN A 74 -5.45 22.60 -5.78
CA ASN A 74 -5.36 23.65 -4.75
C ASN A 74 -5.03 25.01 -5.36
N ARG A 75 -4.05 25.09 -6.27
CA ARG A 75 -3.73 26.34 -6.99
C ARG A 75 -4.93 26.88 -7.78
N LEU A 76 -5.63 26.00 -8.50
CA LEU A 76 -6.82 26.40 -9.27
C LEU A 76 -7.96 26.88 -8.36
N ILE A 77 -8.12 26.29 -7.18
CA ILE A 77 -9.09 26.73 -6.18
C ILE A 77 -8.72 28.13 -5.68
N ASP A 78 -7.45 28.38 -5.36
CA ASP A 78 -6.98 29.70 -4.92
C ASP A 78 -7.23 30.78 -5.99
N GLU A 79 -6.94 30.45 -7.25
CA GLU A 79 -7.21 31.31 -8.41
C GLU A 79 -8.72 31.58 -8.59
N ALA A 80 -9.55 30.54 -8.50
CA ALA A 80 -11.00 30.66 -8.61
C ALA A 80 -11.62 31.47 -7.45
N GLN A 81 -11.11 31.30 -6.22
CA GLN A 81 -11.49 32.10 -5.06
C GLN A 81 -11.10 33.57 -5.23
N ALA A 82 -9.91 33.86 -5.77
CA ALA A 82 -9.50 35.23 -6.08
C ALA A 82 -10.39 35.85 -7.17
N LYS A 83 -10.75 35.08 -8.20
CA LYS A 83 -11.68 35.51 -9.26
C LYS A 83 -13.08 35.81 -8.72
N LEU A 84 -13.60 34.96 -7.84
CA LEU A 84 -14.90 35.17 -7.19
C LEU A 84 -14.88 36.45 -6.33
N ARG A 85 -13.85 36.64 -5.50
CA ARG A 85 -13.69 37.87 -4.69
C ARG A 85 -13.68 39.13 -5.56
N ARG A 86 -12.88 39.13 -6.62
CA ARG A 86 -12.85 40.26 -7.59
C ARG A 86 -14.20 40.50 -8.25
N ALA A 87 -14.94 39.45 -8.63
CA ALA A 87 -16.26 39.61 -9.23
C ALA A 87 -17.26 40.26 -8.25
N ILE A 88 -17.23 39.85 -6.97
CA ILE A 88 -18.06 40.44 -5.92
C ILE A 88 -17.68 41.90 -5.66
N GLU A 89 -16.38 42.21 -5.61
CA GLU A 89 -15.87 43.59 -5.44
C GLU A 89 -16.31 44.49 -6.60
N VAL A 90 -16.13 44.04 -7.85
CA VAL A 90 -16.55 44.77 -9.05
C VAL A 90 -18.07 44.96 -9.07
N MET A 91 -18.85 43.93 -8.72
CA MET A 91 -20.30 44.06 -8.58
C MET A 91 -20.67 45.11 -7.53
N ALA A 92 -20.05 45.09 -6.36
CA ALA A 92 -20.32 46.04 -5.29
C ALA A 92 -19.97 47.48 -5.69
N GLU A 93 -18.81 47.69 -6.31
CA GLU A 93 -18.33 49.00 -6.79
C GLU A 93 -19.27 49.56 -7.88
N THR A 94 -19.54 48.77 -8.93
CA THR A 94 -20.42 49.17 -10.04
C THR A 94 -21.85 49.42 -9.55
N MET A 95 -22.40 48.57 -8.67
CA MET A 95 -23.76 48.75 -8.17
C MET A 95 -23.89 49.92 -7.19
N ALA A 96 -22.83 50.28 -6.45
CA ALA A 96 -22.83 51.47 -5.60
C ALA A 96 -22.97 52.76 -6.42
N ASP A 97 -22.15 52.90 -7.48
CA ASP A 97 -22.23 54.02 -8.42
C ASP A 97 -23.60 54.06 -9.12
N TYR A 98 -24.06 52.90 -9.59
CA TYR A 98 -25.33 52.79 -10.30
C TYR A 98 -26.50 53.20 -9.39
N ARG A 99 -26.56 52.72 -8.15
CA ARG A 99 -27.63 53.07 -7.18
C ARG A 99 -27.65 54.56 -6.81
N GLN A 100 -26.51 55.23 -6.85
CA GLN A 100 -26.40 56.69 -6.63
C GLN A 100 -26.76 57.51 -7.89
N GLY A 101 -27.06 56.84 -9.01
CA GLY A 101 -27.31 57.47 -10.31
C GLY A 101 -26.06 57.99 -10.99
N LEU A 102 -24.87 57.63 -10.51
CA LEU A 102 -23.58 58.03 -11.07
C LEU A 102 -23.20 57.15 -12.28
N PHE A 103 -24.05 57.14 -13.30
CA PHE A 103 -23.78 56.46 -14.57
C PHE A 103 -24.19 57.35 -15.76
N CYS A 104 -23.50 57.16 -16.89
CA CYS A 104 -23.73 57.96 -18.08
C CYS A 104 -24.92 57.41 -18.89
N SER A 105 -25.93 58.24 -19.16
CA SER A 105 -27.12 57.85 -19.93
C SER A 105 -26.81 57.37 -21.36
N GLY A 106 -25.71 57.85 -21.96
CA GLY A 106 -25.37 57.57 -23.35
C GLY A 106 -24.56 56.29 -23.56
N CYS A 107 -23.68 55.93 -22.64
CA CYS A 107 -22.83 54.74 -22.77
C CYS A 107 -23.11 53.65 -21.72
N GLY A 108 -23.97 53.91 -20.73
CA GLY A 108 -24.34 52.96 -19.69
C GLY A 108 -23.24 52.61 -18.68
N LYS A 109 -22.06 53.22 -18.79
CA LYS A 109 -20.92 53.01 -17.89
C LYS A 109 -21.07 53.85 -16.61
N THR A 110 -20.55 53.32 -15.51
CA THR A 110 -20.52 54.03 -14.22
C THR A 110 -19.43 55.11 -14.19
N LYS A 111 -19.55 56.05 -13.25
CA LYS A 111 -18.53 57.10 -13.03
C LYS A 111 -17.15 56.50 -12.83
N THR A 112 -17.05 55.46 -12.01
CA THR A 112 -15.76 54.84 -11.71
C THR A 112 -15.13 54.15 -12.92
N GLU A 113 -15.93 53.53 -13.79
CA GLU A 113 -15.45 52.96 -15.05
C GLU A 113 -14.93 54.02 -16.03
N ILE A 114 -15.63 55.16 -16.14
CA ILE A 114 -15.26 56.27 -17.04
C ILE A 114 -13.98 56.96 -16.55
N LEU A 115 -13.88 57.23 -15.25
CA LEU A 115 -12.68 57.83 -14.67
C LEU A 115 -11.46 56.89 -14.72
N LYS A 116 -11.64 55.58 -14.51
CA LYS A 116 -10.57 54.57 -14.68
C LYS A 116 -10.05 54.51 -16.12
N ALA A 117 -10.90 54.80 -17.11
CA ALA A 117 -10.51 54.87 -18.52
C ALA A 117 -9.80 56.18 -18.91
N GLY A 118 -9.78 57.18 -18.03
CA GLY A 118 -9.21 58.51 -18.28
C GLY A 118 -10.17 59.48 -18.98
N ASP A 119 -11.46 59.13 -19.09
CA ASP A 119 -12.49 59.96 -19.72
C ASP A 119 -13.15 60.93 -18.71
N THR A 120 -13.82 61.95 -19.23
CA THR A 120 -14.57 62.92 -18.41
C THR A 120 -15.97 62.42 -18.06
N PHE A 121 -16.38 62.59 -16.80
CA PHE A 121 -17.70 62.19 -16.30
C PHE A 121 -18.54 63.38 -15.80
N PRO A 122 -19.79 63.55 -16.26
CA PRO A 122 -20.41 62.84 -17.40
C PRO A 122 -19.72 63.24 -18.72
N HIS A 123 -19.87 62.43 -19.78
CA HIS A 123 -19.38 62.82 -21.10
C HIS A 123 -20.00 64.18 -21.52
N PRO A 124 -19.28 65.03 -22.28
CA PRO A 124 -19.81 66.31 -22.73
C PRO A 124 -21.19 66.15 -23.41
N GLY A 125 -22.20 66.86 -22.91
CA GLY A 125 -23.58 66.82 -23.42
C GLY A 125 -24.48 65.71 -22.84
N GLN A 126 -23.98 64.87 -21.93
CA GLN A 126 -24.76 63.84 -21.24
C GLN A 126 -25.19 64.31 -19.84
N GLN A 127 -26.35 63.83 -19.37
CA GLN A 127 -26.87 64.15 -18.03
C GLN A 127 -26.85 62.92 -17.12
N ILE A 128 -26.71 63.16 -15.82
CA ILE A 128 -26.81 62.14 -14.77
C ILE A 128 -28.30 61.91 -14.50
N LEU A 129 -28.80 60.70 -14.79
CA LEU A 129 -30.19 60.33 -14.55
C LEU A 129 -30.28 59.39 -13.34
N ARG A 130 -31.31 59.61 -12.51
CA ARG A 130 -31.60 58.68 -11.42
C ARG A 130 -32.19 57.39 -12.02
N PRO A 131 -31.64 56.20 -11.74
CA PRO A 131 -32.12 54.98 -12.34
C PRO A 131 -33.43 54.55 -11.69
N THR A 132 -34.30 53.96 -12.50
CA THR A 132 -35.52 53.30 -12.04
C THR A 132 -35.19 52.01 -11.30
N LEU A 133 -36.12 51.54 -10.45
CA LEU A 133 -35.97 50.25 -9.75
C LEU A 133 -35.80 49.08 -10.72
N ALA A 134 -36.49 49.10 -11.87
CA ALA A 134 -36.35 48.08 -12.89
C ALA A 134 -34.94 48.06 -13.53
N GLN A 135 -34.34 49.23 -13.74
CA GLN A 135 -32.98 49.34 -14.27
C GLN A 135 -31.93 48.86 -13.25
N ILE A 136 -32.11 49.18 -11.96
CA ILE A 136 -31.24 48.67 -10.90
C ILE A 136 -31.31 47.13 -10.86
N ALA A 137 -32.52 46.55 -10.87
CA ALA A 137 -32.68 45.10 -10.84
C ALA A 137 -32.11 44.42 -12.10
N ALA A 138 -32.24 45.03 -13.28
CA ALA A 138 -31.64 44.52 -14.50
C ALA A 138 -30.11 44.53 -14.43
N LYS A 139 -29.51 45.63 -13.96
CA LYS A 139 -28.05 45.75 -13.82
C LYS A 139 -27.50 44.82 -12.74
N GLU A 140 -28.23 44.65 -11.64
CA GLU A 140 -27.87 43.71 -10.58
C GLU A 140 -27.82 42.27 -11.11
N ARG A 141 -28.80 41.85 -11.92
CA ARG A 141 -28.76 40.52 -12.58
C ARG A 141 -27.59 40.39 -13.55
N GLU A 142 -27.26 41.44 -14.30
CA GLU A 142 -26.10 41.46 -15.20
C GLU A 142 -24.79 41.25 -14.42
N MET A 143 -24.60 41.97 -13.32
CA MET A 143 -23.40 41.87 -12.48
C MET A 143 -23.35 40.58 -11.64
N GLN A 144 -24.50 40.01 -11.33
CA GLN A 144 -24.60 38.72 -10.63
C GLN A 144 -24.15 37.56 -11.52
N GLN A 145 -24.30 37.64 -12.85
CA GLN A 145 -23.90 36.55 -13.76
C GLN A 145 -22.40 36.17 -13.65
N PRO A 146 -21.43 37.10 -13.68
CA PRO A 146 -20.03 36.79 -13.43
C PRO A 146 -19.77 36.14 -12.05
N VAL A 147 -20.47 36.58 -11.01
CA VAL A 147 -20.37 36.02 -9.65
C VAL A 147 -20.85 34.58 -9.64
N ASP A 148 -22.03 34.31 -10.21
CA ASP A 148 -22.61 32.97 -10.29
C ASP A 148 -21.72 32.00 -11.09
N ARG A 149 -21.11 32.48 -12.18
CA ARG A 149 -20.15 31.69 -12.98
C ARG A 149 -18.89 31.35 -12.18
N ALA A 150 -18.29 32.34 -11.51
CA ALA A 150 -17.11 32.13 -10.68
C ALA A 150 -17.40 31.21 -9.48
N GLN A 151 -18.59 31.32 -8.88
CA GLN A 151 -19.02 30.46 -7.79
C GLN A 151 -19.24 29.02 -8.25
N SER A 152 -19.82 28.83 -9.43
CA SER A 152 -20.01 27.50 -10.04
C SER A 152 -18.67 26.84 -10.36
N GLU A 153 -17.74 27.58 -10.96
CA GLU A 153 -16.37 27.12 -11.25
C GLU A 153 -15.63 26.69 -9.97
N LEU A 154 -15.70 27.51 -8.91
CA LEU A 154 -15.11 27.16 -7.61
C LEU A 154 -15.73 25.89 -7.03
N LYS A 155 -17.05 25.75 -7.08
CA LYS A 155 -17.76 24.56 -6.58
C LYS A 155 -17.34 23.28 -7.31
N GLU A 156 -17.19 23.35 -8.64
CA GLU A 156 -16.71 22.23 -9.45
C GLU A 156 -15.27 21.83 -9.10
N LEU A 157 -14.38 22.81 -8.91
CA LEU A 157 -12.99 22.55 -8.54
C LEU A 157 -12.87 21.92 -7.15
N VAL A 158 -13.66 22.39 -6.18
CA VAL A 158 -13.73 21.80 -4.84
C VAL A 158 -14.22 20.35 -4.91
N ALA A 159 -15.28 20.06 -5.66
CA ALA A 159 -15.76 18.70 -5.84
C ALA A 159 -14.71 17.77 -6.50
N LYS A 160 -13.95 18.29 -7.47
CA LYS A 160 -12.82 17.56 -8.09
C LYS A 160 -11.69 17.29 -7.08
N ARG A 161 -11.36 18.26 -6.23
CA ARG A 161 -10.37 18.10 -5.15
C ARG A 161 -10.79 17.02 -4.17
N ASP A 162 -12.03 17.04 -3.71
CA ASP A 162 -12.51 16.09 -2.72
C ASP A 162 -12.52 14.65 -3.28
N LYS A 163 -12.93 14.49 -4.55
CA LYS A 163 -12.79 13.21 -5.26
C LYS A 163 -11.33 12.76 -5.36
N ASN A 164 -10.43 13.65 -5.77
CA ASN A 164 -9.00 13.32 -5.90
C ASN A 164 -8.37 13.00 -4.54
N ALA A 165 -8.81 13.65 -3.46
CA ALA A 165 -8.34 13.38 -2.09
C ALA A 165 -8.72 11.96 -1.65
N ALA A 166 -9.97 11.53 -1.87
CA ALA A 166 -10.40 10.17 -1.58
C ALA A 166 -9.62 9.12 -2.40
N GLU A 167 -9.41 9.37 -3.70
CA GLU A 167 -8.62 8.48 -4.57
C GLU A 167 -7.14 8.43 -4.15
N ARG A 168 -6.58 9.56 -3.69
CA ARG A 168 -5.20 9.64 -3.16
C ARG A 168 -5.07 8.81 -1.88
N GLU A 169 -5.97 8.98 -0.91
CA GLU A 169 -5.95 8.26 0.35
C GLU A 169 -6.09 6.75 0.16
N GLU A 170 -7.00 6.32 -0.72
CA GLU A 170 -7.15 4.90 -1.06
C GLU A 170 -5.87 4.36 -1.73
N ALA A 171 -5.25 5.10 -2.65
CA ALA A 171 -4.01 4.67 -3.29
C ALA A 171 -2.88 4.49 -2.26
N LEU A 172 -2.73 5.42 -1.31
CA LEU A 172 -1.73 5.34 -0.24
C LEU A 172 -2.01 4.17 0.71
N ALA A 173 -3.27 3.98 1.13
CA ALA A 173 -3.65 2.84 1.97
C ALA A 173 -3.38 1.49 1.27
N LYS A 174 -3.59 1.40 -0.05
CA LYS A 174 -3.22 0.21 -0.83
C LYS A 174 -1.72 0.02 -0.94
N MET A 175 -0.92 1.09 -0.98
CA MET A 175 0.53 0.96 -0.95
C MET A 175 1.00 0.37 0.37
N GLU A 176 0.48 0.86 1.50
CA GLU A 176 0.79 0.32 2.83
C GLU A 176 0.40 -1.15 2.94
N ALA A 177 -0.81 -1.52 2.52
CA ALA A 177 -1.26 -2.91 2.51
C ALA A 177 -0.37 -3.79 1.60
N GLY A 178 0.07 -3.26 0.46
CA GLY A 178 0.99 -3.97 -0.45
C GLY A 178 2.36 -4.20 0.20
N LEU A 179 2.93 -3.18 0.85
CA LEU A 179 4.19 -3.33 1.59
C LEU A 179 4.07 -4.35 2.74
N ALA A 180 2.95 -4.34 3.46
CA ALA A 180 2.66 -5.31 4.51
C ALA A 180 2.56 -6.75 3.95
N LEU A 181 1.86 -6.93 2.82
CA LEU A 181 1.73 -8.25 2.18
C LEU A 181 3.06 -8.73 1.61
N TRP A 182 3.86 -7.83 1.03
CA TRP A 182 5.20 -8.14 0.55
C TRP A 182 6.10 -8.68 1.68
N ASN A 183 6.12 -7.99 2.83
CA ASN A 183 6.86 -8.45 4.01
C ASN A 183 6.36 -9.79 4.55
N THR A 184 5.03 -9.95 4.63
CA THR A 184 4.40 -11.22 5.01
C THR A 184 4.81 -12.35 4.07
N SER A 185 4.95 -12.05 2.78
CA SER A 185 5.34 -13.02 1.76
C SER A 185 6.79 -13.48 1.89
N LEU A 186 7.71 -12.57 2.22
CA LEU A 186 9.10 -12.92 2.52
C LEU A 186 9.23 -13.69 3.83
N ALA A 187 8.44 -13.32 4.85
CA ALA A 187 8.39 -14.03 6.12
C ALA A 187 7.87 -15.47 5.97
N TYR A 188 6.80 -15.65 5.17
CA TYR A 188 6.29 -16.97 4.79
C TYR A 188 7.40 -17.85 4.22
N GLU A 189 8.13 -17.33 3.22
CA GLU A 189 9.15 -18.10 2.53
C GLU A 189 10.28 -18.52 3.48
N ARG A 190 10.73 -17.58 4.32
CA ARG A 190 11.78 -17.84 5.30
C ARG A 190 11.37 -18.94 6.28
N GLN A 191 10.12 -18.90 6.77
CA GLN A 191 9.58 -19.94 7.66
C GLN A 191 9.39 -21.29 6.97
N ALA A 192 8.91 -21.30 5.72
CA ALA A 192 8.76 -22.51 4.94
C ALA A 192 10.11 -23.23 4.76
N ILE A 193 11.17 -22.47 4.49
CA ILE A 193 12.55 -22.98 4.39
C ILE A 193 13.01 -23.56 5.73
N GLU A 194 12.90 -22.80 6.82
CA GLU A 194 13.34 -23.24 8.16
C GLU A 194 12.59 -24.48 8.63
N TRP A 195 11.29 -24.52 8.40
CA TRP A 195 10.45 -25.65 8.73
C TRP A 195 10.86 -26.90 7.94
N ARG A 196 11.09 -26.76 6.63
CA ARG A 196 11.54 -27.86 5.77
C ARG A 196 12.93 -28.37 6.15
N LEU A 197 13.83 -27.49 6.59
CA LEU A 197 15.14 -27.88 7.14
C LEU A 197 14.99 -28.72 8.41
N ARG A 198 14.17 -28.27 9.38
CA ARG A 198 13.96 -29.03 10.62
C ARG A 198 13.32 -30.39 10.35
N GLN A 199 12.33 -30.44 9.46
CA GLN A 199 11.66 -31.70 9.13
C GLN A 199 12.57 -32.67 8.36
N SER A 200 13.40 -32.18 7.42
CA SER A 200 14.36 -33.04 6.73
C SER A 200 15.43 -33.60 7.66
N GLU A 201 15.92 -32.79 8.62
CA GLU A 201 16.86 -33.25 9.64
C GLU A 201 16.26 -34.28 10.59
N ARG A 202 15.01 -34.07 11.04
CA ARG A 202 14.29 -35.06 11.87
C ARG A 202 14.11 -36.38 11.15
N ALA A 203 13.65 -36.35 9.89
CA ALA A 203 13.46 -37.55 9.08
C ALA A 203 14.78 -38.29 8.85
N TYR A 204 15.85 -37.57 8.49
CA TYR A 204 17.19 -38.16 8.31
C TYR A 204 17.71 -38.84 9.58
N ASN A 205 17.56 -38.19 10.74
CA ASN A 205 18.02 -38.73 12.01
C ASN A 205 17.22 -39.99 12.41
N ALA A 206 15.90 -39.99 12.20
CA ALA A 206 15.05 -41.15 12.48
C ALA A 206 15.38 -42.36 11.58
N ASP A 207 15.54 -42.13 10.27
CA ASP A 207 15.92 -43.18 9.31
C ASP A 207 17.33 -43.72 9.63
N ARG A 208 18.27 -42.85 9.99
CA ARG A 208 19.62 -43.24 10.37
C ARG A 208 19.63 -44.08 11.64
N GLN A 209 18.89 -43.69 12.68
CA GLN A 209 18.76 -44.48 13.90
C GLN A 209 18.16 -45.87 13.64
N THR A 210 17.17 -45.95 12.75
CA THR A 210 16.57 -47.22 12.34
C THR A 210 17.60 -48.13 11.67
N LEU A 211 18.36 -47.59 10.70
CA LEU A 211 19.43 -48.34 10.03
C LEU A 211 20.55 -48.77 10.98
N ASP A 212 20.91 -47.92 11.95
CA ASP A 212 21.92 -48.22 12.97
C ASP A 212 21.44 -49.34 13.91
N HIS A 213 20.15 -49.33 14.29
CA HIS A 213 19.55 -50.39 15.09
C HIS A 213 19.49 -51.72 14.33
N THR A 214 19.05 -51.71 13.06
CA THR A 214 19.05 -52.91 12.21
C THR A 214 20.47 -53.45 12.02
N ALA A 215 21.45 -52.58 11.81
CA ALA A 215 22.86 -52.99 11.68
C ALA A 215 23.38 -53.71 12.93
N ALA A 216 22.99 -53.25 14.12
CA ALA A 216 23.38 -53.87 15.39
C ALA A 216 22.76 -55.26 15.59
N GLN A 217 21.57 -55.51 15.03
CA GLN A 217 20.89 -56.81 15.10
C GLN A 217 21.46 -57.86 14.13
N VAL A 218 22.16 -57.44 13.06
CA VAL A 218 22.74 -58.34 12.06
C VAL A 218 24.11 -58.87 12.53
N ALA A 219 24.06 -59.88 13.40
CA ALA A 219 25.23 -60.58 13.93
C ALA A 219 25.60 -61.84 13.11
N GLY A 220 26.87 -62.28 13.21
CA GLY A 220 27.36 -63.54 12.64
C GLY A 220 28.04 -63.43 11.26
N THR A 221 28.55 -64.55 10.74
CA THR A 221 29.28 -64.60 9.45
C THR A 221 28.51 -65.35 8.37
N THR A 222 27.21 -65.58 8.57
CA THR A 222 26.38 -66.30 7.59
C THR A 222 26.30 -65.52 6.26
N PRO A 223 26.10 -66.21 5.12
CA PRO A 223 25.88 -65.56 3.84
C PRO A 223 24.68 -64.59 3.86
N GLU A 224 23.66 -64.90 4.65
CA GLU A 224 22.47 -64.05 4.84
C GLU A 224 22.81 -62.77 5.62
N ALA A 225 23.56 -62.88 6.72
CA ALA A 225 24.04 -61.72 7.47
C ALA A 225 24.92 -60.80 6.60
N THR A 226 25.74 -61.39 5.72
CA THR A 226 26.54 -60.62 4.75
C THR A 226 25.66 -59.85 3.76
N ARG A 227 24.64 -60.50 3.17
CA ARG A 227 23.70 -59.85 2.25
C ARG A 227 22.92 -58.71 2.93
N GLU A 228 22.49 -58.91 4.18
CA GLU A 228 21.75 -57.90 4.91
C GLU A 228 22.63 -56.69 5.27
N ARG A 229 23.89 -56.90 5.65
CA ARG A 229 24.86 -55.80 5.82
C ARG A 229 25.05 -54.98 4.54
N ASP A 230 25.15 -55.64 3.40
CA ASP A 230 25.29 -54.95 2.11
C ASP A 230 24.04 -54.12 1.77
N ARG A 231 22.83 -54.64 2.06
CA ARG A 231 21.58 -53.87 1.93
C ARG A 231 21.56 -52.64 2.82
N ILE A 232 21.96 -52.78 4.09
CA ILE A 232 22.05 -51.65 5.02
C ILE A 232 23.08 -50.62 4.53
N ARG A 233 24.23 -51.06 4.00
CA ARG A 233 25.24 -50.16 3.40
C ARG A 233 24.66 -49.38 2.22
N GLN A 234 23.94 -50.05 1.33
CA GLN A 234 23.27 -49.40 0.18
C GLN A 234 22.16 -48.43 0.62
N ALA A 235 21.38 -48.80 1.64
CA ALA A 235 20.35 -47.96 2.22
C ALA A 235 20.96 -46.69 2.85
N ARG A 236 22.06 -46.80 3.61
CA ARG A 236 22.79 -45.65 4.16
C ARG A 236 23.32 -44.73 3.07
N ALA A 237 23.95 -45.29 2.02
CA ALA A 237 24.44 -44.49 0.90
C ALA A 237 23.31 -43.73 0.18
N THR A 238 22.14 -44.36 0.04
CA THR A 238 20.95 -43.73 -0.54
C THR A 238 20.40 -42.62 0.38
N LEU A 239 20.33 -42.86 1.69
CA LEU A 239 19.88 -41.88 2.68
C LEU A 239 20.80 -40.65 2.70
N GLU A 240 22.13 -40.84 2.70
CA GLU A 240 23.10 -39.74 2.62
C GLU A 240 22.97 -38.95 1.31
N LYS A 241 22.75 -39.63 0.18
CA LYS A 241 22.51 -38.97 -1.11
C LYS A 241 21.25 -38.10 -1.05
N ARG A 242 20.14 -38.61 -0.50
CA ARG A 242 18.90 -37.84 -0.31
C ARG A 242 19.11 -36.66 0.62
N GLN A 243 19.88 -36.83 1.69
CA GLN A 243 20.16 -35.74 2.64
C GLN A 243 21.01 -34.64 2.02
N ARG A 244 22.03 -34.98 1.22
CA ARG A 244 22.81 -34.00 0.45
C ARG A 244 21.90 -33.22 -0.50
N GLN A 245 21.10 -33.93 -1.30
CA GLN A 245 20.17 -33.29 -2.23
C GLN A 245 19.17 -32.36 -1.51
N SER A 246 18.60 -32.78 -0.38
CA SER A 246 17.71 -31.92 0.41
C SER A 246 18.41 -30.67 0.96
N ARG A 247 19.68 -30.77 1.37
CA ARG A 247 20.47 -29.62 1.83
C ARG A 247 20.77 -28.66 0.68
N ASP A 248 21.13 -29.19 -0.48
CA ASP A 248 21.39 -28.40 -1.69
C ASP A 248 20.13 -27.65 -2.14
N ASP A 249 18.97 -28.32 -2.13
CA ASP A 249 17.67 -27.70 -2.46
C ASP A 249 17.30 -26.56 -1.50
N ILE A 250 17.54 -26.75 -0.20
CA ILE A 250 17.31 -25.74 0.84
C ILE A 250 18.27 -24.56 0.67
N ALA A 251 19.56 -24.81 0.45
CA ALA A 251 20.56 -23.77 0.20
C ALA A 251 20.24 -22.96 -1.07
N ALA A 252 19.77 -23.63 -2.13
CA ALA A 252 19.31 -22.98 -3.34
C ALA A 252 18.07 -22.11 -3.08
N ALA A 253 17.12 -22.58 -2.27
CA ALA A 253 15.94 -21.80 -1.87
C ALA A 253 16.32 -20.56 -1.04
N GLN A 254 17.24 -20.69 -0.08
CA GLN A 254 17.76 -19.57 0.70
C GLN A 254 18.46 -18.53 -0.20
N SER A 255 19.27 -18.98 -1.14
CA SER A 255 19.96 -18.10 -2.09
C SER A 255 18.97 -17.35 -2.99
N ARG A 256 17.93 -18.04 -3.49
CA ARG A 256 16.84 -17.41 -4.26
C ARG A 256 16.09 -16.37 -3.43
N LEU A 257 15.77 -16.68 -2.17
CA LEU A 257 15.10 -15.75 -1.27
C LEU A 257 15.93 -14.49 -1.04
N ALA A 258 17.23 -14.64 -0.75
CA ALA A 258 18.12 -13.50 -0.53
C ALA A 258 18.24 -12.62 -1.79
N ALA A 259 18.42 -13.23 -2.97
CA ALA A 259 18.54 -12.50 -4.22
C ALA A 259 17.24 -11.76 -4.60
N SER A 260 16.10 -12.45 -4.50
CA SER A 260 14.77 -11.88 -4.81
C SER A 260 14.40 -10.76 -3.82
N ALA A 261 14.61 -10.96 -2.52
CA ALA A 261 14.35 -9.94 -1.51
C ALA A 261 15.20 -8.68 -1.73
N ALA A 262 16.49 -8.84 -2.04
CA ALA A 262 17.37 -7.70 -2.33
C ALA A 262 16.93 -6.94 -3.60
N ASP A 263 16.49 -7.65 -4.64
CA ASP A 263 16.00 -7.03 -5.87
C ASP A 263 14.69 -6.28 -5.67
N GLN A 264 13.72 -6.92 -5.01
CA GLN A 264 12.43 -6.33 -4.68
C GLN A 264 12.59 -5.12 -3.75
N GLN A 265 13.48 -5.20 -2.74
CA GLN A 265 13.78 -4.07 -1.86
C GLN A 265 14.32 -2.88 -2.66
N ARG A 266 15.28 -3.08 -3.57
CA ARG A 266 15.78 -1.99 -4.43
C ARG A 266 14.68 -1.35 -5.28
N ARG A 267 13.74 -2.15 -5.80
CA ARG A 267 12.59 -1.66 -6.56
C ARG A 267 11.66 -0.81 -5.66
N ILE A 268 11.32 -1.32 -4.48
CA ILE A 268 10.50 -0.61 -3.50
C ILE A 268 11.16 0.69 -3.05
N ASP A 269 12.46 0.67 -2.73
CA ASP A 269 13.22 1.86 -2.34
C ASP A 269 13.21 2.92 -3.46
N SER A 270 13.41 2.49 -4.70
CA SER A 270 13.32 3.35 -5.89
C SER A 270 11.94 3.99 -6.01
N PHE A 271 10.86 3.24 -5.75
CA PHE A 271 9.49 3.74 -5.79
C PHE A 271 9.22 4.76 -4.68
N LEU A 272 9.61 4.45 -3.45
CA LEU A 272 9.41 5.32 -2.30
C LEU A 272 10.26 6.59 -2.37
N ALA A 273 11.38 6.57 -3.09
CA ALA A 273 12.21 7.73 -3.34
C ALA A 273 11.65 8.70 -4.40
N ARG A 274 10.63 8.31 -5.19
CA ARG A 274 10.02 9.18 -6.21
C ARG A 274 9.22 10.31 -5.56
N ASP A 275 9.60 11.56 -5.81
CA ASP A 275 8.79 12.72 -5.43
C ASP A 275 7.38 12.59 -6.07
N PRO A 276 6.30 12.84 -5.33
CA PRO A 276 6.21 13.45 -3.99
C PRO A 276 6.10 12.47 -2.80
N LEU A 277 6.32 11.17 -3.01
CA LEU A 277 6.04 10.12 -2.03
C LEU A 277 6.89 10.14 -0.75
N PRO A 278 8.18 10.51 -0.75
CA PRO A 278 8.96 10.58 0.49
C PRO A 278 8.34 11.48 1.55
N ARG A 279 7.67 12.57 1.13
CA ARG A 279 7.02 13.51 2.04
C ARG A 279 5.81 12.88 2.73
N VAL A 280 5.14 11.97 2.03
CA VAL A 280 3.94 11.27 2.48
C VAL A 280 4.30 10.03 3.32
N PHE A 281 5.37 9.33 2.95
CA PHE A 281 5.81 8.07 3.56
C PHE A 281 7.01 8.20 4.52
N SER A 282 7.41 9.42 4.91
CA SER A 282 8.58 9.66 5.79
C SER A 282 8.53 8.94 7.14
N GLY A 283 7.39 8.34 7.52
CA GLY A 283 7.25 7.46 8.68
C GLY A 283 7.34 5.95 8.45
N ALA A 284 7.35 5.47 7.20
CA ALA A 284 7.28 4.05 6.87
C ALA A 284 8.66 3.37 6.71
N ALA A 285 9.76 4.12 6.85
CA ALA A 285 11.12 3.68 6.48
C ALA A 285 11.76 2.61 7.40
N ASN A 286 11.01 1.96 8.29
CA ASN A 286 11.50 0.85 9.10
C ASN A 286 10.48 -0.30 9.13
N ILE A 287 10.15 -0.85 7.96
CA ILE A 287 9.41 -2.11 7.91
C ILE A 287 10.40 -3.26 8.07
N THR A 288 10.80 -3.50 9.31
CA THR A 288 11.57 -4.69 9.65
C THR A 288 10.63 -5.91 9.56
N PRO A 289 11.01 -7.00 8.87
CA PRO A 289 10.18 -8.19 8.74
C PRO A 289 10.17 -8.95 10.06
N TYR A 290 9.35 -8.51 11.03
CA TYR A 290 9.06 -9.27 12.23
C TYR A 290 7.86 -10.17 11.99
N PHE A 291 8.04 -11.45 12.31
CA PHE A 291 6.93 -12.39 12.41
C PHE A 291 6.04 -11.97 13.59
N LEU A 292 4.82 -11.54 13.28
CA LEU A 292 3.79 -11.22 14.26
C LEU A 292 2.69 -12.30 14.17
N PRO A 293 2.79 -13.40 14.95
CA PRO A 293 1.83 -14.50 14.88
C PRO A 293 0.39 -14.08 15.21
N ASN A 294 0.23 -12.95 15.92
CA ASN A 294 -1.07 -12.37 16.29
C ASN A 294 -1.43 -11.12 15.45
N ALA A 295 -0.73 -10.87 14.36
CA ALA A 295 -1.07 -9.77 13.46
C ALA A 295 -2.49 -9.93 12.90
N SER A 296 -3.23 -8.82 12.88
CA SER A 296 -4.56 -8.81 12.27
C SER A 296 -4.44 -9.09 10.77
N PHE A 297 -5.56 -9.46 10.14
CA PHE A 297 -5.55 -9.71 8.69
C PHE A 297 -5.08 -8.48 7.89
N ASN A 298 -5.39 -7.29 8.40
CA ASN A 298 -5.00 -6.01 7.78
C ASN A 298 -3.50 -5.75 7.94
N ASP A 299 -2.93 -6.05 9.12
CA ASP A 299 -1.49 -5.90 9.38
C ASP A 299 -0.63 -6.81 8.51
N LEU A 300 -1.20 -7.91 8.02
CA LEU A 300 -0.58 -8.84 7.07
C LEU A 300 -0.78 -8.41 5.60
N GLY A 301 -1.36 -7.25 5.36
CA GLY A 301 -1.64 -6.73 4.02
C GLY A 301 -2.84 -7.36 3.32
N GLY A 302 -3.77 -7.94 4.08
CA GLY A 302 -4.91 -8.67 3.53
C GLY A 302 -5.90 -7.84 2.70
N LEU A 303 -5.89 -6.52 2.86
CA LEU A 303 -6.68 -5.58 2.06
C LEU A 303 -5.99 -5.16 0.75
N PHE A 304 -4.80 -5.70 0.45
CA PHE A 304 -4.11 -5.40 -0.79
C PHE A 304 -4.81 -6.04 -1.98
N ARG A 305 -5.14 -5.21 -2.97
CA ARG A 305 -5.89 -5.61 -4.16
C ARG A 305 -5.03 -5.64 -5.42
N MET A 306 -3.76 -6.01 -5.28
CA MET A 306 -2.82 -6.17 -6.40
C MET A 306 -2.75 -4.92 -7.30
N GLY A 307 -2.76 -3.73 -6.69
CA GLY A 307 -2.66 -2.45 -7.39
C GLY A 307 -3.99 -1.79 -7.75
N ASP A 308 -5.12 -2.44 -7.49
CA ASP A 308 -6.45 -1.82 -7.64
C ASP A 308 -6.81 -0.97 -6.40
N PHE A 309 -6.94 0.34 -6.62
CA PHE A 309 -7.27 1.35 -5.60
C PHE A 309 -8.65 2.00 -5.86
N ASN A 310 -9.57 1.29 -6.51
CA ASN A 310 -10.94 1.80 -6.69
C ASN A 310 -11.62 1.99 -5.32
N VAL A 311 -11.93 3.26 -5.00
CA VAL A 311 -12.58 3.73 -3.76
C VAL A 311 -13.93 3.05 -3.52
N ALA A 312 -14.68 2.74 -4.57
CA ALA A 312 -15.99 2.08 -4.45
C ALA A 312 -15.91 0.65 -3.91
N ARG A 313 -14.71 0.06 -3.95
CA ARG A 313 -14.41 -1.32 -3.55
C ARG A 313 -13.54 -1.35 -2.28
N ASN A 314 -13.59 -0.28 -1.47
CA ASN A 314 -12.86 -0.23 -0.22
C ASN A 314 -13.34 -1.34 0.72
N GLY A 315 -12.42 -1.96 1.46
CA GLY A 315 -12.68 -3.11 2.33
C GLY A 315 -12.80 -4.46 1.62
N GLU A 316 -12.88 -4.51 0.28
CA GLU A 316 -12.85 -5.78 -0.44
C GLU A 316 -11.49 -6.47 -0.35
N THR A 317 -11.54 -7.79 -0.24
CA THR A 317 -10.39 -8.68 -0.17
C THR A 317 -10.27 -9.52 -1.44
N LEU A 318 -9.05 -9.91 -1.80
CA LEU A 318 -8.83 -10.84 -2.91
C LEU A 318 -8.73 -12.27 -2.37
N ALA A 319 -9.50 -13.20 -2.95
CA ALA A 319 -9.47 -14.61 -2.56
C ALA A 319 -8.06 -15.22 -2.58
N ARG A 320 -7.22 -14.82 -3.54
CA ARG A 320 -5.80 -15.24 -3.60
C ARG A 320 -4.99 -14.74 -2.39
N VAL A 321 -5.22 -13.52 -1.95
CA VAL A 321 -4.53 -12.93 -0.78
C VAL A 321 -5.05 -13.56 0.51
N GLU A 322 -6.35 -13.79 0.61
CA GLU A 322 -6.96 -14.52 1.74
C GLU A 322 -6.41 -15.93 1.86
N ALA A 323 -6.35 -16.67 0.75
CA ALA A 323 -5.77 -18.02 0.73
C ALA A 323 -4.30 -18.01 1.14
N PHE A 324 -3.53 -17.02 0.68
CA PHE A 324 -2.13 -16.86 1.06
C PHE A 324 -1.96 -16.57 2.56
N ILE A 325 -2.71 -15.62 3.12
CA ILE A 325 -2.65 -15.28 4.55
C ILE A 325 -3.13 -16.46 5.40
N ALA A 326 -4.14 -17.21 4.94
CA ALA A 326 -4.56 -18.44 5.58
C ALA A 326 -3.44 -19.49 5.58
N ALA A 327 -2.71 -19.66 4.48
CA ALA A 327 -1.54 -20.54 4.42
C ALA A 327 -0.42 -20.07 5.35
N PHE A 328 -0.15 -18.76 5.40
CA PHE A 328 0.83 -18.17 6.31
C PHE A 328 0.48 -18.44 7.78
N ARG A 329 -0.78 -18.28 8.17
CA ARG A 329 -1.23 -18.55 9.55
C ARG A 329 -1.18 -20.03 9.94
N ARG A 330 -1.16 -20.94 8.97
CA ARG A 330 -1.04 -22.38 9.21
C ARG A 330 0.41 -22.81 9.39
N LEU A 331 1.38 -22.05 8.88
CA LEU A 331 2.79 -22.36 9.10
C LEU A 331 3.07 -22.41 10.61
N PRO A 332 3.64 -23.50 11.13
CA PRO A 332 3.98 -23.57 12.53
C PRO A 332 5.00 -22.49 12.87
N ALA A 333 4.76 -21.76 13.95
CA ALA A 333 5.69 -20.78 14.44
C ALA A 333 7.03 -21.46 14.72
N VAL A 334 8.02 -21.16 13.89
CA VAL A 334 9.38 -21.60 14.10
C VAL A 334 9.97 -20.61 15.12
N PRO A 335 10.29 -21.02 16.37
CA PRO A 335 11.01 -20.13 17.27
C PRO A 335 12.30 -19.72 16.58
N ALA A 336 12.39 -18.42 16.26
CA ALA A 336 13.55 -17.84 15.63
C ALA A 336 14.77 -18.13 16.51
N ALA A 337 15.87 -18.56 15.90
CA ALA A 337 17.16 -18.39 16.56
C ALA A 337 17.31 -16.88 16.87
N PRO A 338 17.82 -16.49 18.05
CA PRO A 338 17.88 -15.09 18.45
C PRO A 338 18.70 -14.31 17.41
N VAL A 339 18.01 -13.47 16.64
CA VAL A 339 18.62 -12.43 15.83
C VAL A 339 19.04 -11.32 16.81
N PRO A 340 20.26 -10.76 16.72
CA PRO A 340 20.67 -9.66 17.58
C PRO A 340 19.65 -8.51 17.46
N PRO A 341 19.31 -7.84 18.57
CA PRO A 341 18.27 -6.82 18.57
C PRO A 341 18.65 -5.70 17.61
N ALA A 342 17.75 -5.39 16.67
CA ALA A 342 17.79 -4.11 15.99
C ALA A 342 17.48 -3.03 17.04
N ASP A 343 18.38 -2.05 17.18
CA ASP A 343 18.28 -0.99 18.17
C ASP A 343 16.90 -0.31 18.16
N GLY A 344 16.12 -0.56 19.21
CA GLY A 344 14.76 -0.01 19.42
C GLY A 344 14.69 1.51 19.57
N THR A 345 15.83 2.21 19.48
CA THR A 345 15.92 3.67 19.58
C THR A 345 15.40 4.39 18.34
N THR A 346 15.25 3.71 17.20
CA THR A 346 14.90 4.35 15.92
C THR A 346 13.39 4.44 15.71
N GLN A 347 12.61 3.46 16.19
CA GLN A 347 11.14 3.48 16.07
C GLN A 347 10.48 4.56 16.94
N GLN A 348 11.01 4.83 18.14
CA GLN A 348 10.48 5.86 19.02
C GLN A 348 10.81 7.27 18.50
N LYS A 349 12.05 7.49 18.03
CA LYS A 349 12.45 8.77 17.42
C LYS A 349 11.66 9.13 16.17
N VAL A 350 11.28 8.14 15.35
CA VAL A 350 10.46 8.38 14.15
C VAL A 350 9.02 8.72 14.51
N LYS A 351 8.42 8.05 15.51
CA LYS A 351 7.08 8.39 16.02
C LYS A 351 7.04 9.78 16.64
N ASP A 352 8.08 10.18 17.35
CA ASP A 352 8.16 11.50 17.98
C ASP A 352 8.30 12.62 16.93
N VAL A 353 9.06 12.40 15.85
CA VAL A 353 9.20 13.36 14.73
C VAL A 353 7.90 13.47 13.89
N LEU A 354 7.16 12.37 13.69
CA LEU A 354 5.85 12.40 13.01
C LEU A 354 4.79 13.15 13.82
N LYS A 355 4.85 13.06 15.16
CA LYS A 355 3.95 13.78 16.04
C LYS A 355 4.20 15.29 15.99
N GLU A 356 5.45 15.72 15.84
CA GLU A 356 5.79 17.13 15.59
C GLU A 356 5.37 17.61 14.20
N LEU A 357 5.56 16.80 13.14
CA LEU A 357 5.23 17.19 11.77
C LEU A 357 3.72 17.25 11.48
N LEU A 358 2.91 16.46 12.18
CA LEU A 358 1.45 16.47 12.06
C LEU A 358 0.76 17.48 13.01
N ALA A 359 1.50 18.07 13.95
CA ALA A 359 0.98 19.06 14.89
C ALA A 359 1.20 20.52 14.46
N CYS A 360 2.03 20.80 13.44
CA CYS A 360 2.16 22.16 12.91
C CYS A 360 1.08 22.42 11.83
N ASP A 361 0.15 23.30 12.16
CA ASP A 361 -0.83 23.90 11.25
C ASP A 361 -0.08 24.75 10.19
N PRO A 362 -0.38 24.65 8.88
CA PRO A 362 0.33 25.41 7.84
C PRO A 362 0.27 26.94 7.96
N GLU A 363 -0.56 27.50 8.84
CA GLU A 363 -0.65 28.94 9.09
C GLU A 363 0.29 29.45 10.20
N ASP A 364 0.94 28.57 10.97
CA ASP A 364 1.73 28.98 12.13
C ASP A 364 3.22 29.21 11.77
N THR A 365 3.58 30.48 11.56
CA THR A 365 4.92 30.89 11.08
C THR A 365 6.05 30.72 12.10
N GLU A 366 5.73 30.41 13.36
CA GLU A 366 6.73 30.17 14.42
C GLU A 366 7.38 28.77 14.37
N CYS A 367 6.76 27.77 13.70
CA CYS A 367 7.30 26.41 13.56
C CYS A 367 8.56 26.31 12.65
N ARG A 368 9.02 27.40 12.00
CA ARG A 368 10.07 27.35 10.95
C ARG A 368 11.53 27.47 11.40
N LYS A 369 11.85 27.40 12.69
CA LYS A 369 13.26 27.47 13.15
C LYS A 369 13.77 26.13 13.70
N PRO A 370 14.63 25.40 12.96
CA PRO A 370 15.29 24.23 13.51
C PRO A 370 16.43 24.66 14.45
N GLY A 371 16.35 24.24 15.72
CA GLY A 371 17.50 23.99 16.60
C GLY A 371 18.31 25.19 17.09
N ARG A 372 17.95 25.74 18.25
CA ARG A 372 18.88 26.48 19.13
C ARG A 372 19.11 25.66 20.41
N HIS A 373 19.87 24.58 20.29
CA HIS A 373 20.46 23.88 21.44
C HIS A 373 21.98 23.98 21.37
N GLY A 374 22.56 24.67 22.35
CA GLY A 374 24.00 24.73 22.58
C GLY A 374 24.35 25.87 23.52
N GLY A 375 24.73 25.55 24.76
CA GLY A 375 25.25 26.53 25.69
C GLY A 375 25.19 26.15 27.17
N THR A 376 25.71 24.98 27.53
CA THR A 376 26.15 24.67 28.89
C THR A 376 27.19 25.69 29.35
N GLY A 377 26.83 26.57 30.29
CA GLY A 377 27.77 27.44 31.00
C GLY A 377 28.52 26.64 32.06
N VAL A 378 29.82 26.43 31.82
CA VAL A 378 30.79 25.95 32.82
C VAL A 378 31.46 27.15 33.46
N ARG A 379 31.61 27.09 34.79
CA ARG A 379 32.29 28.05 35.66
C ARG A 379 33.76 28.29 35.26
N GLY A 380 34.16 29.54 35.38
CA GLY A 380 35.52 30.04 35.60
C GLY A 380 35.41 31.35 36.34
#